data_AF-A0A1Y1XQN7-F1
#
_entry.id   AF-A0A1Y1XQN7-F1
#
_cell.length_a   1.000
_cell.length_b   1.000
_cell.length_c   1.000
_cell.angle_alpha   90.00
_cell.angle_beta   90.00
_cell.angle_gamma   90.00
#
_symmetry.space_group_name_H-M   'P 1'
#
loop_
_entity.id
_entity.type
_entity.pdbx_description
1 polymer ?
#
loop_
_entity_poly.entity_id
_entity_poly.type
_entity_poly.pdbx_seq_one_letter_code
_entity_poly.pdbx_strand_id
1 'polypeptide(L)'
;MKFLFIFGLLVSIGYVLAGCDEDYPKYKSCASKAVQFTKFKSKEEVETYCKSFDVSECKDFLEIVSTPSECLKDNNNMTLVAGLQLPYLAYCSKNKDNENCPITKFIVENFTEFDNINVKDLSDTLKETIINDCKDEECNKRMVTIGQSLEEPLLKNVAPSIFGNVYDFFTMLYGSYKEKKCDTITTNDGNKNDENSSARTMTKITYSFIGMILLSMVML
;
A
#
# COMPACT_ATOMS: atom_id res chain seq x y z
N MET A 1 -52.15 -2.25 -20.03
CA MET A 1 -51.29 -1.59 -21.05
C MET A 1 -50.83 -0.28 -20.42
N LYS A 2 -49.57 0.08 -20.21
CA LYS A 2 -48.26 -0.31 -20.77
C LYS A 2 -47.24 -0.26 -19.63
N PHE A 3 -46.42 -1.32 -19.49
CA PHE A 3 -45.20 -1.31 -18.70
C PHE A 3 -44.14 -0.53 -19.48
N LEU A 4 -43.63 0.57 -18.92
CA LEU A 4 -42.47 1.26 -19.47
C LEU A 4 -41.20 0.54 -19.01
N PHE A 5 -40.52 -0.04 -19.99
CA PHE A 5 -39.26 -0.76 -19.86
C PHE A 5 -38.14 0.14 -19.34
N ILE A 6 -37.55 -0.29 -18.22
CA ILE A 6 -36.26 0.19 -17.71
C ILE A 6 -35.16 -0.55 -18.50
N PHE A 7 -34.72 0.06 -19.59
CA PHE A 7 -33.42 -0.18 -20.23
C PHE A 7 -32.70 1.18 -20.15
N GLY A 8 -31.46 1.33 -19.75
CA GLY A 8 -30.41 0.39 -19.45
C GLY A 8 -29.11 1.20 -19.51
N LEU A 9 -28.23 1.02 -18.52
CA LEU A 9 -26.79 1.20 -18.69
C LEU A 9 -26.10 0.55 -17.48
N LEU A 10 -26.18 -0.78 -17.39
CA LEU A 10 -25.18 -1.54 -16.67
C LEU A 10 -23.93 -1.56 -17.56
N VAL A 11 -23.09 -0.54 -17.45
CA VAL A 11 -21.67 -0.70 -17.80
C VAL A 11 -21.09 -1.52 -16.67
N SER A 12 -21.31 -2.83 -16.74
CA SER A 12 -20.57 -3.78 -15.91
C SER A 12 -19.10 -3.64 -16.29
N ILE A 13 -18.37 -3.05 -15.37
CA ILE A 13 -16.92 -2.88 -15.31
C ILE A 13 -16.29 -4.25 -15.56
N GLY A 14 -15.95 -4.55 -16.81
CA GLY A 14 -15.27 -5.76 -17.24
C GLY A 14 -13.76 -5.70 -17.00
N TYR A 15 -13.30 -5.09 -15.92
CA TYR A 15 -11.89 -4.95 -15.57
C TYR A 15 -11.56 -5.77 -14.32
N VAL A 16 -11.67 -7.11 -14.33
CA VAL A 16 -11.28 -7.85 -13.11
C VAL A 16 -10.52 -9.17 -13.31
N LEU A 17 -10.27 -9.68 -14.52
CA LEU A 17 -9.56 -10.97 -14.62
C LEU A 17 -8.38 -11.04 -15.62
N ALA A 18 -8.06 -9.96 -16.34
CA ALA A 18 -6.95 -9.97 -17.31
C ALA A 18 -5.60 -9.47 -16.75
N GLY A 19 -5.55 -8.99 -15.50
CA GLY A 19 -4.38 -8.28 -14.98
C GLY A 19 -3.11 -9.13 -14.90
N CYS A 20 -3.18 -10.33 -14.31
CA CYS A 20 -1.96 -11.09 -14.06
C CYS A 20 -1.33 -11.68 -15.34
N ASP A 21 -2.14 -12.19 -16.27
CA ASP A 21 -1.61 -12.75 -17.52
C ASP A 21 -0.91 -11.69 -18.38
N GLU A 22 -1.36 -10.44 -18.31
CA GLU A 22 -0.77 -9.31 -19.03
C GLU A 22 0.48 -8.76 -18.32
N ASP A 23 0.45 -8.66 -16.99
CA ASP A 23 1.53 -8.03 -16.22
C ASP A 23 2.67 -8.99 -15.87
N TYR A 24 2.38 -10.27 -15.64
CA TYR A 24 3.38 -11.26 -15.24
C TYR A 24 4.59 -11.36 -16.21
N PRO A 25 4.41 -11.32 -17.54
CA PRO A 25 5.53 -11.26 -18.47
C PRO A 25 6.47 -10.07 -18.24
N LYS A 26 5.94 -8.91 -17.81
CA LYS A 26 6.73 -7.69 -17.53
C LYS A 26 7.61 -7.91 -16.29
N TYR A 27 7.06 -8.49 -15.23
CA TYR A 27 7.83 -8.91 -14.05
C TYR A 27 8.93 -9.90 -14.41
N LYS A 28 8.58 -10.94 -15.18
CA LYS A 28 9.52 -11.99 -15.59
C LYS A 28 10.66 -11.45 -16.46
N SER A 29 10.35 -10.56 -17.40
CA SER A 29 11.34 -9.87 -18.24
C SER A 29 12.35 -9.14 -17.37
N CYS A 30 11.87 -8.29 -16.46
CA CYS A 30 12.75 -7.52 -15.57
C CYS A 30 13.54 -8.42 -14.61
N ALA A 31 12.90 -9.42 -13.99
CA ALA A 31 13.55 -10.33 -13.04
C ALA A 31 14.68 -11.17 -13.64
N SER A 32 14.70 -11.36 -14.96
CA SER A 32 15.79 -12.04 -15.66
C SER A 32 17.09 -11.21 -15.71
N LYS A 33 16.99 -9.90 -15.44
CA LYS A 33 18.10 -8.94 -15.50
C LYS A 33 18.37 -8.24 -14.17
N ALA A 34 17.32 -7.95 -13.41
CA ALA A 34 17.43 -7.30 -12.12
C ALA A 34 18.17 -8.20 -11.13
N VAL A 35 18.91 -7.57 -10.22
CA VAL A 35 19.55 -8.29 -9.10
C VAL A 35 18.45 -8.89 -8.24
N GLN A 36 18.55 -10.17 -7.92
CA GLN A 36 17.57 -10.82 -7.06
C GLN A 36 17.62 -10.21 -5.66
N PHE A 37 16.46 -9.84 -5.14
CA PHE A 37 16.35 -9.38 -3.77
C PHE A 37 16.69 -10.52 -2.81
N THR A 38 17.79 -10.34 -2.10
CA THR A 38 18.04 -10.95 -0.81
C THR A 38 17.93 -9.82 0.21
N LYS A 39 17.48 -10.11 1.45
CA LYS A 39 17.42 -9.08 2.50
C LYS A 39 18.73 -8.28 2.51
N PHE A 40 18.65 -6.97 2.27
CA PHE A 40 19.82 -6.11 2.17
C PHE A 40 20.61 -6.09 3.48
N LYS A 41 21.92 -5.94 3.36
CA LYS A 41 22.87 -5.86 4.47
C LYS A 41 23.61 -4.54 4.53
N SER A 42 23.56 -3.76 3.44
CA SER A 42 24.21 -2.46 3.37
C SER A 42 23.50 -1.54 2.39
N LYS A 43 23.86 -0.25 2.48
CA LYS A 43 23.42 0.78 1.53
C LYS A 43 23.86 0.45 0.09
N GLU A 44 25.07 -0.07 -0.09
CA GLU A 44 25.62 -0.39 -1.41
C GLU A 44 24.84 -1.52 -2.09
N GLU A 45 24.33 -2.49 -1.34
CA GLU A 45 23.45 -3.54 -1.89
C GLU A 45 22.11 -2.95 -2.36
N VAL A 46 21.54 -2.00 -1.61
CA VAL A 46 20.33 -1.27 -2.02
C VAL A 46 20.57 -0.48 -3.31
N GLU A 47 21.66 0.29 -3.38
CA GLU A 47 22.00 1.07 -4.57
C GLU A 47 22.26 0.18 -5.79
N THR A 48 22.92 -0.96 -5.59
CA THR A 48 23.16 -1.95 -6.64
C THR A 48 21.84 -2.55 -7.15
N TYR A 49 20.93 -2.88 -6.23
CA TYR A 49 19.61 -3.37 -6.56
C TYR A 49 18.81 -2.33 -7.37
N CYS A 50 18.76 -1.08 -6.93
CA CYS A 50 18.02 -0.03 -7.64
C CYS A 50 18.58 0.25 -9.04
N LYS A 51 19.91 0.29 -9.20
CA LYS A 51 20.57 0.44 -10.52
C LYS A 51 20.26 -0.71 -11.47
N SER A 52 19.95 -1.91 -10.96
CA SER A 52 19.63 -3.05 -11.81
C SER A 52 18.31 -2.89 -12.60
N PHE A 53 17.48 -1.92 -12.25
CA PHE A 53 16.24 -1.59 -12.97
C PHE A 53 16.44 -0.58 -14.12
N ASP A 54 17.63 0.00 -14.28
CA ASP A 54 17.94 0.96 -15.35
C ASP A 54 18.12 0.29 -16.73
N VAL A 55 17.97 -1.04 -16.79
CA VAL A 55 18.03 -1.83 -18.03
C VAL A 55 16.74 -1.72 -18.84
N SER A 56 16.84 -1.81 -20.17
CA SER A 56 15.70 -1.68 -21.08
C SER A 56 14.55 -2.66 -20.80
N GLU A 57 14.87 -3.86 -20.34
CA GLU A 57 13.96 -4.97 -20.07
C GLU A 57 13.07 -4.72 -18.84
N CYS A 58 13.42 -3.73 -18.01
CA CYS A 58 12.64 -3.33 -16.83
C CYS A 58 11.69 -2.15 -17.10
N LYS A 59 11.72 -1.52 -18.28
CA LYS A 59 10.86 -0.35 -18.58
C LYS A 59 9.37 -0.65 -18.37
N ASP A 60 8.87 -1.74 -18.93
CA ASP A 60 7.47 -2.12 -18.80
C ASP A 60 7.09 -2.48 -17.36
N PHE A 61 8.04 -3.03 -16.58
CA PHE A 61 7.85 -3.26 -15.15
C PHE A 61 7.71 -1.93 -14.39
N LEU A 62 8.55 -0.95 -14.69
CA LEU A 62 8.52 0.37 -14.04
C LEU A 62 7.21 1.13 -14.29
N GLU A 63 6.52 0.86 -15.40
CA GLU A 63 5.21 1.43 -15.69
C GLU A 63 4.10 0.85 -14.80
N ILE A 64 4.23 -0.41 -14.38
CA ILE A 64 3.20 -1.11 -13.61
C ILE A 64 3.50 -1.23 -12.12
N VAL A 65 4.76 -1.06 -11.70
CA VAL A 65 5.22 -1.36 -10.33
C VAL A 65 4.47 -0.56 -9.25
N SER A 66 4.00 0.65 -9.58
CA SER A 66 3.23 1.52 -8.69
C SER A 66 1.75 1.15 -8.57
N THR A 67 1.30 0.06 -9.19
CA THR A 67 -0.08 -0.44 -9.14
C THR A 67 -0.13 -1.80 -8.43
N PRO A 68 -1.07 -2.04 -7.50
CA PRO A 68 -1.21 -3.36 -6.88
C PRO A 68 -1.45 -4.42 -7.95
N SER A 69 -0.65 -5.49 -7.92
CA SER A 69 -0.75 -6.55 -8.92
C SER A 69 -1.72 -7.63 -8.49
N GLU A 70 -2.66 -7.97 -9.38
CA GLU A 70 -3.52 -9.15 -9.22
C GLU A 70 -2.70 -10.46 -9.14
N CYS A 71 -1.47 -10.48 -9.67
CA CYS A 71 -0.58 -11.64 -9.55
C CYS A 71 -0.18 -11.98 -8.12
N LEU A 72 -0.35 -11.06 -7.16
CA LEU A 72 -0.10 -11.34 -5.75
C LEU A 72 -1.10 -12.34 -5.15
N LYS A 73 -2.26 -12.54 -5.81
CA LYS A 73 -3.28 -13.51 -5.40
C LYS A 73 -2.99 -14.93 -5.86
N ASP A 74 -2.09 -15.11 -6.84
CA ASP A 74 -1.68 -16.42 -7.34
C ASP A 74 -0.39 -16.87 -6.63
N ASN A 75 -0.49 -17.97 -5.88
CA ASN A 75 0.64 -18.61 -5.19
C ASN A 75 1.86 -18.86 -6.09
N ASN A 76 1.65 -19.18 -7.37
CA ASN A 76 2.75 -19.53 -8.27
C ASN A 76 3.56 -18.29 -8.69
N ASN A 77 2.92 -17.13 -8.75
CA ASN A 77 3.51 -15.89 -9.26
C ASN A 77 3.87 -14.91 -8.13
N MET A 78 3.21 -15.03 -6.97
CA MET A 78 3.35 -14.14 -5.82
C MET A 78 4.82 -13.93 -5.44
N THR A 79 5.62 -15.00 -5.35
CA THR A 79 7.03 -14.89 -4.92
C THR A 79 7.84 -13.98 -5.83
N LEU A 80 7.68 -14.12 -7.15
CA LEU A 80 8.39 -13.29 -8.13
C LEU A 80 7.90 -11.84 -8.05
N VAL A 81 6.58 -11.66 -8.06
CA VAL A 81 5.94 -10.35 -8.13
C VAL A 81 6.24 -9.56 -6.85
N ALA A 82 6.01 -10.15 -5.68
CA ALA A 82 6.30 -9.53 -4.41
C ALA A 82 7.80 -9.28 -4.20
N GLY A 83 8.65 -10.23 -4.63
CA GLY A 83 10.10 -10.14 -4.51
C GLY A 83 10.74 -9.04 -5.37
N LEU A 84 10.06 -8.60 -6.43
CA LEU A 84 10.47 -7.43 -7.23
C LEU A 84 9.73 -6.16 -6.81
N GLN A 85 8.41 -6.21 -6.70
CA GLN A 85 7.57 -5.04 -6.48
C GLN A 85 7.81 -4.40 -5.12
N LEU A 86 7.77 -5.17 -4.04
CA LEU A 86 7.85 -4.61 -2.68
C LEU A 86 9.21 -3.96 -2.40
N PRO A 87 10.37 -4.61 -2.70
CA PRO A 87 11.65 -3.97 -2.47
C PRO A 87 11.87 -2.79 -3.43
N TYR A 88 11.44 -2.86 -4.68
CA TYR A 88 11.53 -1.70 -5.57
C TYR A 88 10.72 -0.51 -5.01
N LEU A 89 9.49 -0.75 -4.58
CA LEU A 89 8.64 0.31 -4.03
C LEU A 89 9.25 0.88 -2.73
N ALA A 90 9.77 0.04 -1.85
CA ALA A 90 10.36 0.50 -0.59
C ALA A 90 11.67 1.29 -0.81
N TYR A 91 12.56 0.81 -1.68
CA TYR A 91 13.96 1.25 -1.70
C TYR A 91 14.39 2.03 -2.96
N CYS A 92 13.63 1.99 -4.05
CA CYS A 92 14.06 2.52 -5.35
C CYS A 92 13.10 3.52 -5.98
N SER A 93 11.95 3.76 -5.35
CA SER A 93 10.94 4.63 -5.94
C SER A 93 11.34 6.10 -5.94
N LYS A 94 10.91 6.76 -7.01
CA LYS A 94 11.16 8.17 -7.27
C LYS A 94 9.85 8.94 -7.40
N ASN A 95 9.91 10.23 -7.13
CA ASN A 95 8.81 11.16 -7.35
C ASN A 95 8.78 11.66 -8.81
N LYS A 96 7.90 12.63 -9.10
CA LYS A 96 7.74 13.22 -10.44
C LYS A 96 8.98 13.96 -10.94
N ASP A 97 9.82 14.44 -10.01
CA ASP A 97 11.07 15.14 -10.30
C ASP A 97 12.26 14.18 -10.48
N ASN A 98 12.00 12.86 -10.51
CA ASN A 98 13.02 11.80 -10.61
C ASN A 98 14.00 11.80 -9.42
N GLU A 99 13.57 12.32 -8.27
CA GLU A 99 14.27 12.24 -7.00
C GLU A 99 13.70 11.12 -6.13
N ASN A 100 14.51 10.54 -5.24
CA ASN A 100 14.02 9.51 -4.32
C ASN A 100 12.92 10.07 -3.41
N CYS A 101 11.86 9.28 -3.21
CA CYS A 101 10.82 9.61 -2.23
C CYS A 101 11.42 9.83 -0.83
N PRO A 102 10.89 10.76 0.00
CA PRO A 102 11.51 11.09 1.28
C PRO A 102 11.78 9.88 2.20
N ILE A 103 10.82 8.95 2.33
CA ILE A 103 11.03 7.71 3.10
C ILE A 103 12.12 6.84 2.44
N THR A 104 12.12 6.69 1.11
CA THR A 104 13.16 5.92 0.42
C THR A 104 14.55 6.52 0.67
N LYS A 105 14.68 7.83 0.54
CA LYS A 105 15.92 8.55 0.82
C LYS A 105 16.37 8.31 2.26
N PHE A 106 15.45 8.46 3.22
CA PHE A 106 15.74 8.22 4.64
C PHE A 106 16.21 6.79 4.90
N ILE A 107 15.53 5.78 4.33
CA ILE A 107 15.90 4.37 4.49
C ILE A 107 17.31 4.11 3.95
N VAL A 108 17.63 4.64 2.77
CA VAL A 108 18.94 4.44 2.13
C VAL A 108 20.06 5.14 2.92
N GLU A 109 19.81 6.36 3.41
CA GLU A 109 20.78 7.16 4.15
C GLU A 109 20.99 6.66 5.59
N ASN A 110 19.97 6.06 6.19
CA ASN A 110 19.96 5.61 7.60
C ASN A 110 19.73 4.09 7.71
N PHE A 111 20.24 3.31 6.76
CA PHE A 111 19.93 1.89 6.60
C PHE A 111 20.04 1.07 7.90
N THR A 112 21.16 1.21 8.63
CA THR A 112 21.41 0.47 9.87
C THR A 112 20.41 0.82 10.98
N GLU A 113 20.03 2.10 11.08
CA GLU A 113 19.04 2.56 12.06
C GLU A 113 17.64 2.07 11.68
N PHE A 114 17.33 2.11 10.38
CA PHE A 114 16.03 1.72 9.86
C PHE A 114 15.78 0.19 9.94
N ASP A 115 16.79 -0.66 9.68
CA ASP A 115 16.63 -2.13 9.85
C ASP A 115 16.28 -2.51 11.30
N ASN A 116 16.66 -1.67 12.26
CA ASN A 116 16.38 -1.82 13.68
C ASN A 116 15.28 -0.88 14.19
N ILE A 117 14.42 -0.38 13.30
CA ILE A 117 13.40 0.60 13.65
C ILE A 117 12.46 0.10 14.74
N ASN A 118 12.26 0.91 15.78
CA ASN A 118 11.18 0.72 16.74
C ASN A 118 9.97 1.52 16.27
N VAL A 119 9.00 0.82 15.66
CA VAL A 119 7.77 1.44 15.14
C VAL A 119 6.94 2.16 16.20
N LYS A 120 7.16 1.88 17.49
CA LYS A 120 6.47 2.57 18.60
C LYS A 120 7.12 3.89 19.01
N ASP A 121 8.37 4.12 18.60
CA ASP A 121 9.17 5.27 19.00
C ASP A 121 9.96 5.79 17.79
N LEU A 122 9.25 6.51 16.92
CA LEU A 122 9.84 7.10 15.72
C LEU A 122 10.57 8.39 16.08
N SER A 123 11.78 8.58 15.55
CA SER A 123 12.51 9.84 15.67
C SER A 123 11.74 10.99 15.02
N ASP A 124 11.95 12.21 15.51
CA ASP A 124 11.27 13.39 14.95
C ASP A 124 11.63 13.63 13.48
N THR A 125 12.88 13.36 13.10
CA THR A 125 13.33 13.38 11.70
C THR A 125 12.54 12.40 10.83
N LEU A 126 12.30 11.17 11.31
CA LEU A 126 11.54 10.18 10.56
C LEU A 126 10.05 10.54 10.51
N LYS A 127 9.49 11.08 11.59
CA LYS A 127 8.11 11.61 11.64
C LYS A 127 7.91 12.69 10.57
N GLU A 128 8.80 13.67 10.50
CA GLU A 128 8.76 14.72 9.47
C GLU A 128 8.91 14.14 8.05
N THR A 129 9.83 13.19 7.87
CA THR A 129 10.02 12.46 6.61
C THR A 129 8.74 11.77 6.15
N ILE A 130 8.04 11.10 7.06
CA ILE A 130 6.77 10.40 6.76
C ILE A 130 5.68 11.40 6.36
N ILE A 131 5.59 12.55 7.03
CA ILE A 131 4.62 13.60 6.68
C ILE A 131 4.89 14.12 5.27
N ASN A 132 6.15 14.40 4.94
CA ASN A 132 6.56 14.90 3.64
C ASN A 132 6.35 13.87 2.52
N ASP A 133 6.67 12.59 2.76
CA ASP A 133 6.42 11.49 1.82
C ASP A 133 4.93 11.29 1.56
N CYS A 134 4.08 11.41 2.59
CA CYS A 134 2.63 11.32 2.46
C CYS A 134 2.02 12.48 1.66
N LYS A 135 2.61 13.67 1.72
CA LYS A 135 2.13 14.86 1.00
C LYS A 135 2.49 14.82 -0.49
N ASP A 136 3.58 14.16 -0.85
CA ASP A 136 3.94 13.91 -2.25
C ASP A 136 2.99 12.87 -2.87
N GLU A 137 2.43 13.17 -4.05
CA GLU A 137 1.40 12.33 -4.67
C GLU A 137 1.92 10.97 -5.15
N GLU A 138 3.11 10.93 -5.75
CA GLU A 138 3.68 9.67 -6.26
C GLU A 138 4.19 8.81 -5.11
N CYS A 139 4.83 9.44 -4.12
CA CYS A 139 5.30 8.74 -2.93
C CYS A 139 4.13 8.21 -2.09
N ASN A 140 3.04 8.97 -1.98
CA ASN A 140 1.81 8.48 -1.35
C ASN A 140 1.23 7.27 -2.09
N LYS A 141 1.07 7.38 -3.42
CA LYS A 141 0.54 6.27 -4.25
C LYS A 141 1.33 4.99 -4.05
N ARG A 142 2.66 5.09 -4.07
CA ARG A 142 3.58 3.97 -3.79
C ARG A 142 3.33 3.35 -2.42
N MET A 143 3.19 4.14 -1.37
CA MET A 143 2.95 3.65 -0.01
C MET A 143 1.59 2.97 0.12
N VAL A 144 0.56 3.48 -0.57
CA VAL A 144 -0.74 2.82 -0.69
C VAL A 144 -0.59 1.47 -1.39
N THR A 145 0.17 1.40 -2.48
CA THR A 145 0.43 0.16 -3.22
C THR A 145 1.18 -0.87 -2.38
N ILE A 146 2.20 -0.47 -1.60
CA ILE A 146 2.89 -1.36 -0.65
C ILE A 146 1.88 -1.91 0.36
N GLY A 147 1.11 -1.03 1.00
CA GLY A 147 0.17 -1.45 2.03
C GLY A 147 -0.93 -2.38 1.51
N GLN A 148 -1.50 -2.08 0.33
CA GLN A 148 -2.46 -2.96 -0.35
C GLN A 148 -1.85 -4.34 -0.65
N SER A 149 -0.62 -4.37 -1.15
CA SER A 149 0.07 -5.62 -1.44
C SER A 149 0.32 -6.43 -0.17
N LEU A 150 0.65 -5.78 0.95
CA LEU A 150 0.86 -6.44 2.25
C LEU A 150 -0.45 -6.92 2.90
N GLU A 151 -1.62 -6.40 2.49
CA GLU A 151 -2.93 -6.90 2.92
C GLU A 151 -3.32 -8.21 2.23
N GLU A 152 -2.68 -8.59 1.12
CA GLU A 152 -2.97 -9.82 0.42
C GLU A 152 -2.76 -11.04 1.34
N PRO A 153 -3.73 -11.98 1.47
CA PRO A 153 -3.72 -13.00 2.51
C PRO A 153 -2.45 -13.84 2.57
N LEU A 154 -1.88 -14.16 1.40
CA LEU A 154 -0.66 -14.95 1.31
C LEU A 154 0.55 -14.15 1.80
N LEU A 155 0.70 -12.91 1.34
CA LEU A 155 1.78 -12.02 1.76
C LEU A 155 1.70 -11.66 3.23
N LYS A 156 0.50 -11.39 3.75
CA LYS A 156 0.27 -11.09 5.17
C LYS A 156 0.84 -12.16 6.10
N ASN A 157 0.86 -13.42 5.66
CA ASN A 157 1.39 -14.54 6.46
C ASN A 157 2.91 -14.70 6.36
N VAL A 158 3.53 -14.34 5.23
CA VAL A 158 4.97 -14.57 4.98
C VAL A 158 5.83 -13.31 5.13
N ALA A 159 5.26 -12.13 4.87
CA ALA A 159 5.97 -10.87 4.89
C ALA A 159 6.59 -10.54 6.28
N PRO A 160 5.94 -10.81 7.42
CA PRO A 160 6.55 -10.53 8.72
C PRO A 160 7.88 -11.27 8.96
N SER A 161 8.02 -12.51 8.48
CA SER A 161 9.25 -13.29 8.66
C SER A 161 10.38 -12.85 7.73
N ILE A 162 10.04 -12.27 6.57
CA ILE A 162 11.00 -11.80 5.57
C ILE A 162 11.48 -10.38 5.89
N PHE A 163 10.54 -9.48 6.21
CA PHE A 163 10.80 -8.05 6.35
C PHE A 163 10.92 -7.58 7.81
N GLY A 164 10.51 -8.39 8.79
CA GLY A 164 10.64 -8.06 10.22
C GLY A 164 10.02 -6.71 10.58
N ASN A 165 10.75 -5.86 11.30
CA ASN A 165 10.29 -4.53 11.71
C ASN A 165 9.88 -3.62 10.55
N VAL A 166 10.44 -3.84 9.35
CA VAL A 166 10.09 -3.08 8.14
C VAL A 166 8.64 -3.38 7.72
N TYR A 167 8.15 -4.61 7.90
CA TYR A 167 6.75 -4.94 7.68
C TYR A 167 5.82 -4.14 8.61
N ASP A 168 6.15 -4.10 9.91
CA ASP A 168 5.36 -3.36 10.89
C ASP A 168 5.33 -1.85 10.57
N PHE A 169 6.45 -1.31 10.09
CA PHE A 169 6.54 0.09 9.66
C PHE A 169 5.56 0.40 8.53
N PHE A 170 5.62 -0.35 7.41
CA PHE A 170 4.74 -0.08 6.27
C PHE A 170 3.26 -0.33 6.58
N THR A 171 2.95 -1.40 7.33
CA THR A 171 1.56 -1.72 7.70
C THR A 171 0.96 -0.71 8.67
N MET A 172 1.74 -0.17 9.61
CA MET A 172 1.29 0.89 10.51
C MET A 172 0.92 2.18 9.75
N LEU A 173 1.70 2.54 8.73
CA LEU A 173 1.49 3.77 7.97
C LEU A 173 0.35 3.70 6.96
N TYR A 174 0.06 2.51 6.43
CA TYR A 174 -0.84 2.33 5.29
C TYR A 174 -2.21 3.00 5.45
N GLY A 175 -2.87 2.87 6.61
CA GLY A 175 -4.18 3.48 6.84
C GLY A 175 -4.17 4.99 6.66
N SER A 176 -3.17 5.68 7.20
CA SER A 176 -3.06 7.13 7.09
C SER A 176 -2.70 7.59 5.69
N TYR A 177 -1.87 6.83 4.96
CA TYR A 177 -1.54 7.11 3.57
C TYR A 177 -2.77 6.96 2.67
N LYS A 178 -3.52 5.87 2.84
CA LYS A 178 -4.77 5.58 2.12
C LYS A 178 -5.83 6.66 2.32
N GLU A 179 -5.93 7.21 3.53
CA GLU A 179 -6.86 8.29 3.87
C GLU A 179 -6.29 9.69 3.63
N LYS A 180 -5.03 9.79 3.17
CA LYS A 180 -4.28 11.05 2.97
C LYS A 180 -4.25 11.96 4.22
N LYS A 181 -4.25 11.35 5.42
CA LYS A 181 -4.21 12.04 6.71
C LYS A 181 -2.77 12.28 7.18
N CYS A 182 -2.01 13.05 6.41
CA CYS A 182 -0.56 13.15 6.57
C CYS A 182 -0.13 13.80 7.89
N ASP A 183 -0.85 14.80 8.38
CA ASP A 183 -0.44 15.55 9.59
C ASP A 183 -0.72 14.79 10.91
N THR A 184 -1.52 13.71 10.86
CA THR A 184 -1.90 12.92 12.06
C THR A 184 -1.16 11.59 12.17
N ILE A 185 -0.18 11.32 11.31
CA ILE A 185 0.51 10.02 11.26
C ILE A 185 1.32 9.74 12.52
N THR A 186 1.78 10.79 13.19
CA THR A 186 2.82 10.72 14.21
C THR A 186 2.27 10.90 15.63
N THR A 187 0.99 11.23 15.76
CA THR A 187 0.26 11.37 17.03
C THR A 187 -0.24 10.03 17.56
N ASN A 188 0.54 8.96 17.45
CA ASN A 188 0.31 7.75 18.23
C ASN A 188 0.59 8.07 19.71
N ASP A 189 -0.29 8.85 20.34
CA ASP A 189 -0.63 8.70 21.74
C ASP A 189 -1.01 7.24 21.91
N GLY A 190 -0.12 6.49 22.56
CA GLY A 190 -0.22 5.06 22.79
C GLY A 190 -1.39 4.68 23.69
N ASN A 191 -2.63 4.87 23.20
CA ASN A 191 -3.82 4.44 23.89
C ASN A 191 -4.91 3.99 22.91
N LYS A 192 -4.66 2.86 22.24
CA LYS A 192 -5.72 2.01 21.68
C LYS A 192 -5.66 0.61 22.31
N ASN A 193 -5.78 0.61 23.64
CA ASN A 193 -6.60 -0.38 24.32
C ASN A 193 -7.94 0.31 24.63
N ASP A 194 -8.74 0.55 23.59
CA ASP A 194 -10.18 0.70 23.75
C ASP A 194 -10.84 -0.08 22.61
N GLU A 195 -10.94 -1.39 22.86
CA GLU A 195 -12.12 -2.13 22.49
C GLU A 195 -13.34 -1.37 23.06
N ASN A 196 -13.99 -0.52 22.26
CA ASN A 196 -15.45 -0.40 22.13
C ASN A 196 -15.94 0.98 21.62
N SER A 197 -16.66 0.95 20.50
CA SER A 197 -17.98 1.58 20.38
C SER A 197 -18.20 3.08 20.10
N SER A 198 -17.32 3.82 19.39
CA SER A 198 -17.70 5.21 19.03
C SER A 198 -18.14 5.43 17.57
N ALA A 199 -17.68 4.63 16.59
CA ALA A 199 -18.07 4.84 15.19
C ALA A 199 -19.40 4.15 14.77
N ARG A 200 -19.92 3.18 15.54
CA ARG A 200 -21.24 2.55 15.27
C ARG A 200 -22.42 3.27 15.92
N THR A 201 -22.18 4.32 16.70
CA THR A 201 -23.23 5.00 17.48
C THR A 201 -23.98 6.04 16.64
N MET A 202 -23.33 6.71 15.68
CA MET A 202 -24.05 7.66 14.82
C MET A 202 -25.02 6.98 13.84
N THR A 203 -24.71 5.79 13.31
CA THR A 203 -25.64 5.09 12.41
C THR A 203 -26.84 4.48 13.14
N LYS A 204 -26.67 4.00 14.38
CA LYS A 204 -27.78 3.45 15.18
C LYS A 204 -28.77 4.52 15.66
N ILE A 205 -28.31 5.75 15.94
CA ILE A 205 -29.20 6.84 16.35
C ILE A 205 -30.13 7.23 15.18
N THR A 206 -29.63 7.28 13.95
CA THR A 206 -30.45 7.67 12.79
C THR A 206 -31.59 6.67 12.51
N TYR A 207 -31.35 5.37 12.64
CA TYR A 207 -32.39 4.36 12.43
C TYR A 207 -33.46 4.34 13.54
N SER A 208 -33.08 4.61 14.79
CA SER A 208 -34.07 4.73 15.88
C SER A 208 -34.99 5.93 15.71
N PHE A 209 -34.49 7.06 15.19
CA PHE A 209 -35.33 8.23 14.92
C PHE A 209 -36.30 8.01 13.75
N ILE A 210 -35.85 7.35 12.68
CA ILE A 210 -36.70 7.02 11.52
C ILE A 210 -37.80 6.01 11.92
N GLY A 211 -37.49 5.04 12.79
CA GLY A 211 -38.47 4.08 13.30
C GLY A 211 -39.59 4.72 14.13
N MET A 212 -39.26 5.70 14.98
CA MET A 212 -40.27 6.40 15.79
C MET A 212 -41.19 7.30 14.96
N ILE A 213 -40.69 7.91 13.88
CA ILE A 213 -41.50 8.73 12.96
C ILE A 213 -42.49 7.86 12.17
N LEU A 214 -42.10 6.65 11.77
CA LEU A 214 -43.00 5.75 11.05
C LEU A 214 -44.09 5.15 11.95
N LEU A 215 -43.78 4.88 13.23
CA LEU A 215 -44.77 4.34 14.17
C LEU A 215 -45.84 5.37 14.55
N SER A 216 -45.50 6.66 14.62
CA SER A 216 -46.45 7.73 14.95
C SER A 216 -47.45 8.00 13.83
N MET A 217 -47.10 7.71 12.57
CA MET A 217 -48.02 7.83 11.42
C MET A 217 -49.05 6.68 11.34
N VAL A 218 -48.81 5.54 12.00
CA VAL A 218 -49.73 4.38 11.96
C VAL A 218 -50.77 4.43 13.10
N MET A 219 -50.55 5.25 14.13
CA MET A 219 -51.47 5.42 15.27
C MET A 219 -52.39 6.64 15.17
N LEU A 220 -52.39 7.35 14.04
CA LEU A 220 -53.30 8.45 13.69
C LEU A 220 -54.27 7.98 12.60
#